data_AF-A0A9X3S2R4-F1
#
_entry.id   AF-A0A9X3S2R4-F1
#
_cell.length_a   1.000
_cell.length_b   1.000
_cell.length_c   1.000
_cell.angle_alpha   90.00
_cell.angle_beta   90.00
_cell.angle_gamma   90.00
#
_symmetry.space_group_name_H-M   'P 1'
#
loop_
_entity.id
_entity.type
_entity.pdbx_description
1 polymer ?
#
loop_
_entity_poly.entity_id
_entity_poly.type
_entity_poly.pdbx_seq_one_letter_code
_entity_poly.pdbx_strand_id
1 'polypeptide(L)'
;MPKPLVVIPSYLSQPSDVDLLAACVASLRRTAGDTVDILVVDDGSPASGLVDVFAAKAAAEHEVELVRVAVNAGFARTVNVGLERARAQHREVVLVNADIVVLTDGWLDACRAAGAGIVGALLLSPRGQIAHAGFYFSRVTGTAEHRLAGAPADLPAALEVAACPVSGAFQYIRPEVLAAIGVYDPEFRMGSEDLDFCLRAGDAGFASVCQGRARATHVEAAFRGRPSPKLDAWHTQSYARFRAKWSLAQLSEHIADVPTPGDSPPFAGQLRALFVGTAGPGSLYHRIVLPATALGSDWCTAQSAWQFGPGFVRGRPGEPSPADYDTVVLQMPSTPDWLDAIGQLRRRGTRVFYEVDWNLHEHVDDVPALRGIETLMRACDGVLCATAFLRERYAAFNANVHVCENGLDPRGYALAKPARDTVTIGWAGTTMAIEDIAGSVTAIAELMRARPHVQFASLGQPVADLAANLVGADRCTGLPMVLVEQYPAALAAFDIVFEPPTVSPRRRGRSQLRWLEASALGTPLVADPETYPNAVPARDVDELAHQLLRLVDDAPLRTQIGETARRTVLAEHGMSAAAASWTRALSVP
;
A
#
# COMPACT_ATOMS: atom_id res chain seq x y z
N MET A 1 6.63 -26.15 -28.16
CA MET A 1 6.15 -26.42 -26.79
C MET A 1 4.65 -26.69 -26.87
N PRO A 2 4.08 -27.55 -25.99
CA PRO A 2 2.63 -27.66 -25.86
C PRO A 2 2.00 -26.29 -25.59
N LYS A 3 0.77 -26.06 -26.07
CA LYS A 3 0.03 -24.82 -25.80
C LYS A 3 -0.08 -24.60 -24.28
N PRO A 4 -0.09 -23.36 -23.76
CA PRO A 4 -0.44 -23.13 -22.37
C PRO A 4 -1.84 -23.65 -22.06
N LEU A 5 -2.03 -24.16 -20.84
CA LEU A 5 -3.33 -24.59 -20.34
C LEU A 5 -3.96 -23.45 -19.53
N VAL A 6 -5.11 -22.94 -19.94
CA VAL A 6 -5.92 -22.03 -19.12
C VAL A 6 -6.84 -22.88 -18.24
N VAL A 7 -6.83 -22.64 -16.93
CA VAL A 7 -7.65 -23.35 -15.95
C VAL A 7 -8.63 -22.36 -15.34
N ILE A 8 -9.93 -22.64 -15.50
CA ILE A 8 -11.02 -21.80 -15.03
C ILE A 8 -11.82 -22.55 -13.96
N PRO A 9 -11.66 -22.24 -12.66
CA PRO A 9 -12.52 -22.79 -11.62
C PRO A 9 -13.91 -22.18 -11.73
N SER A 10 -14.95 -22.99 -11.59
CA SER A 10 -16.35 -22.57 -11.71
C SER A 10 -17.23 -23.14 -10.60
N TYR A 11 -18.20 -22.36 -10.15
CA TYR A 11 -19.29 -22.82 -9.28
C TYR A 11 -20.58 -22.08 -9.68
N LEU A 12 -21.43 -22.75 -10.44
CA LEU A 12 -22.63 -22.20 -11.07
C LEU A 12 -23.85 -22.40 -10.16
N SER A 13 -24.20 -21.36 -9.42
CA SER A 13 -25.33 -21.36 -8.49
C SER A 13 -26.57 -20.65 -9.05
N GLN A 14 -26.39 -19.77 -10.03
CA GLN A 14 -27.44 -18.96 -10.64
C GLN A 14 -27.20 -18.77 -12.15
N PRO A 15 -28.24 -18.43 -12.94
CA PRO A 15 -28.11 -18.23 -14.38
C PRO A 15 -27.04 -17.21 -14.80
N SER A 16 -26.87 -16.13 -14.02
CA SER A 16 -25.83 -15.12 -14.28
C SER A 16 -24.41 -15.69 -14.27
N ASP A 17 -24.16 -16.75 -13.51
CA ASP A 17 -22.84 -17.38 -13.40
C ASP A 17 -22.45 -18.04 -14.74
N VAL A 18 -23.43 -18.56 -15.49
CA VAL A 18 -23.23 -19.13 -16.84
C VAL A 18 -22.81 -18.04 -17.82
N ASP A 19 -23.42 -16.86 -17.74
CA ASP A 19 -23.11 -15.74 -18.62
C ASP A 19 -21.73 -15.15 -18.34
N LEU A 20 -21.34 -15.04 -17.07
CA LEU A 20 -19.98 -14.63 -16.67
C LEU A 20 -18.93 -15.60 -17.20
N LEU A 21 -19.12 -16.91 -16.98
CA LEU A 21 -18.19 -17.93 -17.45
C LEU A 21 -18.08 -17.95 -18.98
N ALA A 22 -19.22 -17.84 -19.69
CA ALA A 22 -19.22 -17.75 -21.14
C ALA A 22 -18.47 -16.50 -21.65
N ALA A 23 -18.68 -15.34 -21.00
CA ALA A 23 -17.95 -14.11 -21.33
C ALA A 23 -16.44 -14.26 -21.08
N CYS A 24 -16.04 -14.95 -20.01
CA CYS A 24 -14.65 -15.27 -19.72
C CYS A 24 -14.02 -16.08 -20.86
N VAL A 25 -14.63 -17.21 -21.23
CA VAL A 25 -14.17 -18.07 -22.34
C VAL A 25 -14.10 -17.29 -23.66
N ALA A 26 -15.14 -16.53 -23.99
CA ALA A 26 -15.17 -15.73 -25.21
C ALA A 26 -14.06 -14.67 -25.23
N SER A 27 -13.75 -14.04 -24.09
CA SER A 27 -12.65 -13.06 -23.99
C SER A 27 -11.27 -13.69 -24.20
N LEU A 28 -11.04 -14.89 -23.68
CA LEU A 28 -9.82 -15.65 -23.88
C LEU A 28 -9.66 -16.06 -25.34
N ARG A 29 -10.74 -16.56 -25.97
CA ARG A 29 -10.74 -16.92 -27.39
C ARG A 29 -10.53 -15.71 -28.29
N ARG A 30 -11.12 -14.56 -27.97
CA ARG A 30 -10.88 -13.32 -28.71
C ARG A 30 -9.42 -12.85 -28.61
N THR A 31 -8.82 -12.89 -27.42
CA THR A 31 -7.50 -12.28 -27.16
C THR A 31 -6.31 -13.21 -27.38
N ALA A 32 -6.53 -14.53 -27.32
CA ALA A 32 -5.49 -15.56 -27.49
C ALA A 32 -5.79 -16.57 -28.60
N GLY A 33 -6.99 -16.58 -29.19
CA GLY A 33 -7.37 -17.54 -30.22
C GLY A 33 -7.19 -18.99 -29.77
N ASP A 34 -6.62 -19.80 -30.67
CA ASP A 34 -6.28 -21.21 -30.41
C ASP A 34 -4.87 -21.41 -29.87
N THR A 35 -4.20 -20.34 -29.43
CA THR A 35 -2.83 -20.45 -28.87
C THR A 35 -2.82 -21.08 -27.47
N VAL A 36 -3.99 -21.19 -26.84
CA VAL A 36 -4.20 -21.79 -25.51
C VAL A 36 -5.27 -22.89 -25.56
N ASP A 37 -5.11 -23.89 -24.70
CA ASP A 37 -6.17 -24.86 -24.40
C ASP A 37 -6.94 -24.38 -23.17
N ILE A 38 -8.27 -24.56 -23.13
CA ILE A 38 -9.11 -24.09 -22.03
C ILE A 38 -9.73 -25.29 -21.32
N LEU A 39 -9.47 -25.38 -20.02
CA LEU A 39 -10.05 -26.34 -19.09
C LEU A 39 -10.90 -25.61 -18.06
N VAL A 40 -12.20 -25.87 -18.06
CA VAL A 40 -13.13 -25.45 -17.00
C VAL A 40 -13.26 -26.58 -15.99
N VAL A 41 -13.08 -26.25 -14.71
CA VAL A 41 -13.23 -27.20 -13.60
C VAL A 41 -14.42 -26.74 -12.74
N ASP A 42 -15.51 -27.48 -12.80
CA ASP A 42 -16.70 -27.28 -11.97
C ASP A 42 -16.46 -27.83 -10.55
N ASP A 43 -16.51 -26.96 -9.55
CA ASP A 43 -16.29 -27.24 -8.12
C ASP A 43 -17.57 -27.75 -7.45
N GLY A 44 -18.21 -28.76 -8.05
CA GLY A 44 -19.41 -29.38 -7.53
C GLY A 44 -20.61 -28.44 -7.46
N SER A 45 -20.95 -27.79 -8.58
CA SER A 45 -22.16 -26.96 -8.69
C SER A 45 -23.43 -27.74 -8.28
N PRO A 46 -24.47 -27.04 -7.77
CA PRO A 46 -25.76 -27.66 -7.51
C PRO A 46 -26.35 -28.34 -8.75
N ALA A 47 -27.16 -29.39 -8.56
CA ALA A 47 -27.86 -30.12 -9.63
C ALA A 47 -29.02 -29.30 -10.24
N SER A 48 -28.71 -28.11 -10.77
CA SER A 48 -29.64 -27.13 -11.35
C SER A 48 -29.70 -27.19 -12.87
N GLY A 49 -28.84 -28.00 -13.52
CA GLY A 49 -28.67 -28.05 -14.97
C GLY A 49 -27.82 -26.90 -15.55
N LEU A 50 -27.38 -25.93 -14.75
CA LEU A 50 -26.60 -24.77 -15.22
C LEU A 50 -25.27 -25.16 -15.87
N VAL A 51 -24.61 -26.19 -15.36
CA VAL A 51 -23.37 -26.73 -15.94
C VAL A 51 -23.63 -27.31 -17.35
N ASP A 52 -24.77 -27.95 -17.57
CA ASP A 52 -25.17 -28.47 -18.88
C ASP A 52 -25.52 -27.33 -19.84
N VAL A 53 -26.19 -26.28 -19.35
CA VAL A 53 -26.46 -25.06 -20.13
C VAL A 53 -25.16 -24.40 -20.58
N PHE A 54 -24.19 -24.25 -19.68
CA PHE A 54 -22.86 -23.75 -20.04
C PHE A 54 -22.18 -24.65 -21.07
N ALA A 55 -22.17 -25.97 -20.86
CA ALA A 55 -21.53 -26.91 -21.76
C ALA A 55 -22.12 -26.83 -23.19
N ALA A 56 -23.44 -26.71 -23.31
CA ALA A 56 -24.10 -26.57 -24.60
C ALA A 56 -23.75 -25.24 -25.29
N LYS A 57 -23.70 -24.14 -24.53
CA LYS A 57 -23.30 -22.80 -25.02
C LYS A 57 -21.84 -22.79 -25.46
N ALA A 58 -20.93 -23.31 -24.63
CA ALA A 58 -19.51 -23.39 -24.92
C ALA A 58 -19.24 -24.25 -26.15
N ALA A 59 -19.82 -25.46 -26.24
CA ALA A 59 -19.62 -26.36 -27.38
C ALA A 59 -20.10 -25.80 -28.72
N ALA A 60 -21.07 -24.87 -28.71
CA ALA A 60 -21.55 -24.21 -29.92
C ALA A 60 -20.59 -23.13 -30.45
N GLU A 61 -19.78 -22.53 -29.57
CA GLU A 61 -19.02 -21.32 -29.88
C GLU A 61 -17.50 -21.57 -29.84
N HIS A 62 -17.01 -22.46 -28.98
CA HIS A 62 -15.60 -22.60 -28.63
C HIS A 62 -15.20 -24.04 -28.24
N GLU A 63 -13.98 -24.45 -28.56
CA GLU A 63 -13.42 -25.71 -28.05
C GLU A 63 -13.04 -25.53 -26.56
N VAL A 64 -13.75 -26.20 -25.64
CA VAL A 64 -13.49 -26.11 -24.18
C VAL A 64 -13.62 -27.50 -23.56
N GLU A 65 -12.64 -27.88 -22.72
CA GLU A 65 -12.75 -29.07 -21.88
C GLU A 65 -13.45 -28.72 -20.57
N LEU A 66 -14.40 -29.56 -20.13
CA LEU A 66 -15.11 -29.40 -18.87
C LEU A 66 -14.89 -30.64 -17.98
N VAL A 67 -14.39 -30.43 -16.77
CA VAL A 67 -14.27 -31.45 -15.72
C VAL A 67 -15.19 -31.09 -14.57
N ARG A 68 -15.97 -32.07 -14.08
CA ARG A 68 -16.87 -31.91 -12.92
C ARG A 68 -16.31 -32.62 -11.71
N VAL A 69 -16.08 -31.88 -10.64
CA VAL A 69 -15.70 -32.44 -9.33
C VAL A 69 -16.97 -32.73 -8.54
N ALA A 70 -17.01 -33.85 -7.82
CA ALA A 70 -18.23 -34.31 -7.15
C ALA A 70 -18.65 -33.45 -5.94
N VAL A 71 -17.69 -32.79 -5.28
CA VAL A 71 -17.91 -32.06 -4.03
C VAL A 71 -17.21 -30.72 -4.07
N ASN A 72 -17.93 -29.67 -3.70
CA ASN A 72 -17.37 -28.33 -3.50
C ASN A 72 -16.33 -28.34 -2.38
N ALA A 73 -15.05 -28.38 -2.75
CA ALA A 73 -13.93 -28.62 -1.85
C ALA A 73 -13.05 -27.37 -1.64
N GLY A 74 -13.37 -26.27 -2.31
CA GLY A 74 -12.67 -25.00 -2.19
C GLY A 74 -11.72 -24.74 -3.35
N PHE A 75 -11.33 -23.47 -3.48
CA PHE A 75 -10.65 -22.94 -4.66
C PHE A 75 -9.36 -23.69 -5.01
N ALA A 76 -8.46 -23.87 -4.04
CA ALA A 76 -7.17 -24.53 -4.27
C ALA A 76 -7.33 -25.94 -4.83
N ARG A 77 -8.27 -26.73 -4.30
CA ARG A 77 -8.52 -28.11 -4.76
C ARG A 77 -9.07 -28.13 -6.19
N THR A 78 -9.90 -27.16 -6.55
CA THR A 78 -10.47 -27.01 -7.88
C THR A 78 -9.39 -26.68 -8.91
N VAL A 79 -8.59 -25.64 -8.67
CA VAL A 79 -7.52 -25.26 -9.62
C VAL A 79 -6.42 -26.31 -9.70
N ASN A 80 -6.17 -27.05 -8.62
CA ASN A 80 -5.17 -28.14 -8.59
C ASN A 80 -5.45 -29.25 -9.61
N VAL A 81 -6.70 -29.48 -10.01
CA VAL A 81 -7.04 -30.43 -11.10
C VAL A 81 -6.31 -30.07 -12.39
N GLY A 82 -6.29 -28.77 -12.72
CA GLY A 82 -5.58 -28.25 -13.89
C GLY A 82 -4.08 -28.10 -13.66
N LEU A 83 -3.66 -27.63 -12.48
CA LEU A 83 -2.25 -27.46 -12.15
C LEU A 83 -1.48 -28.79 -12.15
N GLU A 84 -2.05 -29.87 -11.61
CA GLU A 84 -1.39 -31.19 -11.64
C GLU A 84 -1.26 -31.74 -13.07
N ARG A 85 -2.26 -31.48 -13.92
CA ARG A 85 -2.18 -31.83 -15.34
C ARG A 85 -1.07 -31.04 -16.05
N ALA A 86 -1.02 -29.73 -15.82
CA ALA A 86 0.03 -28.88 -16.38
C ALA A 86 1.42 -29.31 -15.90
N ARG A 87 1.56 -29.63 -14.61
CA ARG A 87 2.79 -30.15 -14.01
C ARG A 87 3.23 -31.47 -14.66
N ALA A 88 2.33 -32.45 -14.76
CA ALA A 88 2.63 -33.75 -15.35
C ALA A 88 3.05 -33.65 -16.83
N GLN A 89 2.53 -32.66 -17.55
CA GLN A 89 2.82 -32.41 -18.96
C GLN A 89 3.94 -31.39 -19.18
N HIS A 90 4.52 -30.83 -18.11
CA HIS A 90 5.51 -29.75 -18.14
C HIS A 90 5.06 -28.56 -19.02
N ARG A 91 3.82 -28.09 -18.78
CA ARG A 91 3.15 -27.02 -19.54
C ARG A 91 3.09 -25.72 -18.76
N GLU A 92 3.18 -24.61 -19.47
CA GLU A 92 2.73 -23.30 -18.95
C GLU A 92 1.25 -23.38 -18.60
N VAL A 93 0.84 -22.72 -17.52
CA VAL A 93 -0.55 -22.69 -17.08
C VAL A 93 -0.98 -21.26 -16.76
N VAL A 94 -2.25 -20.95 -16.98
CA VAL A 94 -2.85 -19.67 -16.62
C VAL A 94 -4.10 -19.95 -15.81
N LEU A 95 -4.11 -19.59 -14.53
CA LEU A 95 -5.32 -19.57 -13.73
C LEU A 95 -6.13 -18.33 -14.09
N VAL A 96 -7.43 -18.50 -14.34
CA VAL A 96 -8.34 -17.39 -14.67
C VAL A 96 -9.67 -17.65 -13.98
N ASN A 97 -10.12 -16.76 -13.10
CA ASN A 97 -11.45 -16.89 -12.48
C ASN A 97 -12.58 -16.79 -13.53
N ALA A 98 -13.70 -17.46 -13.26
CA ALA A 98 -14.85 -17.51 -14.16
C ALA A 98 -15.49 -16.14 -14.48
N ASP A 99 -15.22 -15.10 -13.70
CA ASP A 99 -15.74 -13.75 -13.86
C ASP A 99 -14.68 -12.73 -14.35
N ILE A 100 -13.62 -13.23 -14.98
CA ILE A 100 -12.61 -12.42 -15.65
C ILE A 100 -12.96 -12.20 -17.12
N VAL A 101 -12.81 -10.96 -17.59
CA VAL A 101 -12.86 -10.61 -19.02
C VAL A 101 -11.52 -10.02 -19.43
N VAL A 102 -10.73 -10.75 -20.22
CA VAL A 102 -9.41 -10.29 -20.68
C VAL A 102 -9.58 -9.18 -21.72
N LEU A 103 -8.90 -8.04 -21.52
CA LEU A 103 -9.09 -6.84 -22.34
C LEU A 103 -8.04 -6.72 -23.44
N THR A 104 -6.79 -7.06 -23.14
CA THR A 104 -5.63 -6.78 -24.00
C THR A 104 -5.23 -8.00 -24.84
N ASP A 105 -5.10 -7.82 -26.15
CA ASP A 105 -4.43 -8.81 -27.00
C ASP A 105 -2.94 -8.90 -26.65
N GLY A 106 -2.30 -10.05 -26.95
CA GLY A 106 -0.87 -10.24 -26.67
C GLY A 106 -0.52 -10.33 -25.17
N TRP A 107 -1.51 -10.49 -24.29
CA TRP A 107 -1.32 -10.62 -22.83
C TRP A 107 -0.38 -11.78 -22.48
N LEU A 108 -0.44 -12.89 -23.21
CA LEU A 108 0.39 -14.07 -22.98
C LEU A 108 1.87 -13.78 -23.25
N ASP A 109 2.15 -13.06 -24.34
CA ASP A 109 3.51 -12.64 -24.68
C ASP A 109 4.02 -11.59 -23.68
N ALA A 110 3.16 -10.68 -23.21
CA ALA A 110 3.50 -9.75 -22.15
C ALA A 110 3.85 -10.45 -20.83
N CYS A 111 3.15 -11.55 -20.50
CA CYS A 111 3.46 -12.38 -19.35
C CYS A 111 4.82 -13.08 -19.51
N ARG A 112 5.07 -13.72 -20.66
CA ARG A 112 6.37 -14.38 -20.94
C ARG A 112 7.54 -13.40 -20.91
N ALA A 113 7.36 -12.21 -21.49
CA ALA A 113 8.35 -11.15 -21.55
C ALA A 113 8.73 -10.57 -20.18
N ALA A 114 7.86 -10.71 -19.17
CA ALA A 114 8.14 -10.26 -17.81
C ALA A 114 9.26 -11.07 -17.12
N GLY A 115 9.63 -12.24 -17.65
CA GLY A 115 10.81 -12.99 -17.18
C GLY A 115 10.63 -13.74 -15.85
N ALA A 116 9.51 -13.56 -15.16
CA ALA A 116 9.24 -14.10 -13.84
C ALA A 116 8.68 -15.54 -13.87
N GLY A 117 8.74 -16.24 -12.73
CA GLY A 117 8.17 -17.58 -12.57
C GLY A 117 6.64 -17.55 -12.51
N ILE A 118 6.08 -16.52 -11.87
CA ILE A 118 4.65 -16.28 -11.75
C ILE A 118 4.34 -14.85 -12.20
N VAL A 119 3.31 -14.68 -13.03
CA VAL A 119 2.92 -13.37 -13.55
C VAL A 119 1.42 -13.14 -13.39
N GLY A 120 1.05 -12.04 -12.73
CA GLY A 120 -0.33 -11.58 -12.62
C GLY A 120 -0.66 -10.48 -13.62
N ALA A 121 -1.94 -10.32 -13.94
CA ALA A 121 -2.46 -9.22 -14.74
C ALA A 121 -2.89 -8.02 -13.87
N LEU A 122 -2.94 -6.83 -14.47
CA LEU A 122 -3.65 -5.68 -13.91
C LEU A 122 -5.17 -5.91 -14.02
N LEU A 123 -5.81 -6.14 -12.88
CA LEU A 123 -7.26 -6.37 -12.82
C LEU A 123 -7.99 -5.08 -12.53
N LEU A 124 -9.00 -4.79 -13.34
CA LEU A 124 -9.87 -3.62 -13.25
C LEU A 124 -11.25 -4.01 -12.74
N SER A 125 -11.89 -3.15 -11.96
CA SER A 125 -13.30 -3.27 -11.63
C SER A 125 -14.17 -2.98 -12.86
N PRO A 126 -15.49 -3.31 -12.83
CA PRO A 126 -16.41 -2.91 -13.89
C PRO A 126 -16.49 -1.39 -14.13
N ARG A 127 -16.02 -0.58 -13.18
CA ARG A 127 -15.96 0.89 -13.27
C ARG A 127 -14.66 1.40 -13.90
N GLY A 128 -13.75 0.51 -14.31
CA GLY A 128 -12.46 0.88 -14.90
C GLY A 128 -11.40 1.34 -13.90
N GLN A 129 -11.67 1.25 -12.59
CA GLN A 129 -10.67 1.46 -11.54
C GLN A 129 -9.86 0.18 -11.33
N ILE A 130 -8.64 0.28 -10.81
CA ILE A 130 -7.83 -0.87 -10.42
C ILE A 130 -8.56 -1.62 -9.29
N ALA A 131 -8.84 -2.90 -9.52
CA ALA A 131 -9.29 -3.84 -8.48
C ALA A 131 -8.10 -4.54 -7.82
N HIS A 132 -7.09 -4.91 -8.62
CA HIS A 132 -5.90 -5.62 -8.15
C HIS A 132 -4.71 -5.42 -9.10
N ALA A 133 -3.62 -4.83 -8.62
CA ALA A 133 -2.36 -4.70 -9.36
C ALA A 133 -1.20 -5.48 -8.71
N GLY A 134 -1.51 -6.65 -8.13
CA GLY A 134 -0.60 -7.40 -7.25
C GLY A 134 -0.99 -7.23 -5.79
N PHE A 135 -0.28 -7.92 -4.90
CA PHE A 135 -0.40 -7.71 -3.45
C PHE A 135 0.79 -6.90 -2.93
N TYR A 136 0.56 -6.17 -1.86
CA TYR A 136 1.62 -5.66 -1.00
C TYR A 136 1.33 -6.10 0.44
N PHE A 137 2.36 -6.21 1.26
CA PHE A 137 2.17 -6.37 2.69
C PHE A 137 2.38 -5.03 3.38
N SER A 138 1.33 -4.60 4.07
CA SER A 138 1.39 -3.42 4.90
C SER A 138 2.16 -3.73 6.18
N ARG A 139 3.19 -2.95 6.46
CA ARG A 139 3.94 -2.99 7.73
C ARG A 139 3.19 -2.28 8.85
N VAL A 140 2.13 -1.55 8.50
CA VAL A 140 1.29 -0.84 9.46
C VAL A 140 0.14 -1.72 9.94
N THR A 141 -0.54 -2.42 9.03
CA THR A 141 -1.70 -3.27 9.33
C THR A 141 -1.32 -4.75 9.48
N GLY A 142 -0.17 -5.17 8.96
CA GLY A 142 0.30 -6.55 9.01
C GLY A 142 -0.53 -7.51 8.19
N THR A 143 -1.20 -7.00 7.16
CA THR A 143 -2.05 -7.75 6.25
C THR A 143 -1.54 -7.63 4.82
N ALA A 144 -1.80 -8.67 4.04
CA ALA A 144 -1.71 -8.57 2.59
C ALA A 144 -2.87 -7.71 2.09
N GLU A 145 -2.59 -6.76 1.23
CA GLU A 145 -3.58 -5.86 0.66
C GLU A 145 -3.38 -5.73 -0.85
N HIS A 146 -4.45 -5.34 -1.55
CA HIS A 146 -4.41 -5.19 -3.00
C HIS A 146 -3.65 -3.92 -3.39
N ARG A 147 -2.63 -4.09 -4.25
CA ARG A 147 -1.81 -2.98 -4.72
C ARG A 147 -2.65 -2.04 -5.60
N LEU A 148 -2.60 -0.74 -5.30
CA LEU A 148 -3.26 0.35 -6.06
C LEU A 148 -4.79 0.21 -6.18
N ALA A 149 -5.44 -0.54 -5.30
CA ALA A 149 -6.89 -0.73 -5.36
C ALA A 149 -7.65 0.61 -5.27
N GLY A 150 -8.64 0.79 -6.13
CA GLY A 150 -9.44 2.01 -6.25
C GLY A 150 -8.77 3.13 -7.05
N ALA A 151 -7.50 3.00 -7.43
CA ALA A 151 -6.82 3.99 -8.27
C ALA A 151 -7.25 3.88 -9.75
N PRO A 152 -7.02 4.92 -10.57
CA PRO A 152 -7.23 4.88 -12.02
C PRO A 152 -6.36 3.82 -12.72
N ALA A 153 -6.88 3.18 -13.77
CA ALA A 153 -6.18 2.13 -14.53
C ALA A 153 -4.93 2.60 -15.29
N ASP A 154 -4.84 3.90 -15.55
CA ASP A 154 -3.71 4.56 -16.20
C ASP A 154 -2.71 5.15 -15.21
N LEU A 155 -2.88 4.89 -13.90
CA LEU A 155 -1.90 5.28 -12.90
C LEU A 155 -0.52 4.71 -13.31
N PRO A 156 0.50 5.56 -13.46
CA PRO A 156 1.86 5.18 -13.82
C PRO A 156 2.39 3.86 -13.23
N ALA A 157 2.32 3.76 -11.91
CA ALA A 157 2.83 2.61 -11.16
C ALA A 157 2.08 1.30 -11.47
N ALA A 158 0.87 1.37 -12.02
CA ALA A 158 0.10 0.21 -12.45
C ALA A 158 0.53 -0.32 -13.81
N LEU A 159 1.22 0.50 -14.62
CA LEU A 159 1.66 0.15 -15.97
C LEU A 159 3.04 -0.50 -16.00
N GLU A 160 3.85 -0.24 -14.98
CA GLU A 160 5.17 -0.84 -14.82
C GLU A 160 5.06 -2.31 -14.39
N VAL A 161 6.04 -3.12 -14.79
CA VAL A 161 6.21 -4.46 -14.22
C VAL A 161 6.74 -4.28 -12.82
N ALA A 162 6.01 -4.76 -11.83
CA ALA A 162 6.44 -4.62 -10.44
C ALA A 162 6.39 -5.94 -9.71
N ALA A 163 7.45 -6.19 -8.95
CA ALA A 163 7.74 -7.47 -8.32
C ALA A 163 6.96 -7.61 -7.00
N CYS A 164 5.97 -8.48 -7.04
CA CYS A 164 5.03 -8.69 -5.95
C CYS A 164 4.31 -10.03 -6.10
N PRO A 165 3.80 -10.62 -4.99
CA PRO A 165 2.82 -11.70 -5.07
C PRO A 165 1.58 -11.26 -5.87
N VAL A 166 0.93 -12.20 -6.55
CA VAL A 166 -0.20 -11.90 -7.46
C VAL A 166 -1.39 -12.81 -7.19
N SER A 167 -2.60 -12.33 -7.52
CA SER A 167 -3.83 -13.05 -7.25
C SER A 167 -4.02 -14.26 -8.15
N GLY A 168 -4.61 -15.32 -7.60
CA GLY A 168 -5.08 -16.49 -8.34
C GLY A 168 -6.23 -16.19 -9.31
N ALA A 169 -6.82 -14.99 -9.27
CA ALA A 169 -7.85 -14.56 -10.20
C ALA A 169 -7.32 -14.45 -11.65
N PHE A 170 -6.06 -14.06 -11.82
CA PHE A 170 -5.33 -14.19 -13.07
C PHE A 170 -3.86 -14.44 -12.76
N GLN A 171 -3.38 -15.66 -13.03
CA GLN A 171 -2.02 -16.06 -12.69
C GLN A 171 -1.41 -16.96 -13.77
N TYR A 172 -0.48 -16.42 -14.56
CA TYR A 172 0.39 -17.20 -15.45
C TYR A 172 1.53 -17.82 -14.63
N ILE A 173 1.79 -19.11 -14.82
CA ILE A 173 2.79 -19.87 -14.06
C ILE A 173 3.65 -20.66 -15.05
N ARG A 174 4.96 -20.54 -14.88
CA ARG A 174 5.95 -21.32 -15.65
C ARG A 174 6.01 -22.79 -15.21
N PRO A 175 6.26 -23.73 -16.13
CA PRO A 175 6.30 -25.16 -15.81
C PRO A 175 7.39 -25.49 -14.77
N GLU A 176 8.50 -24.75 -14.75
CA GLU A 176 9.59 -24.95 -13.78
C GLU A 176 9.14 -24.68 -12.34
N VAL A 177 8.21 -23.74 -12.13
CA VAL A 177 7.65 -23.46 -10.80
C VAL A 177 6.88 -24.68 -10.29
N LEU A 178 5.97 -25.22 -11.09
CA LEU A 178 5.19 -26.41 -10.72
C LEU A 178 6.08 -27.64 -10.50
N ALA A 179 7.15 -27.77 -11.28
CA ALA A 179 8.12 -28.84 -11.10
C ALA A 179 8.87 -28.71 -9.77
N ALA A 180 9.22 -27.48 -9.36
CA ALA A 180 9.98 -27.22 -8.15
C ALA A 180 9.15 -27.27 -6.86
N ILE A 181 7.97 -26.63 -6.83
CA ILE A 181 7.19 -26.43 -5.60
C ILE A 181 5.86 -27.18 -5.56
N GLY A 182 5.50 -27.87 -6.66
CA GLY A 182 4.20 -28.51 -6.79
C GLY A 182 3.08 -27.51 -7.05
N VAL A 183 1.87 -27.84 -6.59
CA VAL A 183 0.64 -27.07 -6.82
C VAL A 183 0.22 -26.25 -5.59
N TYR A 184 -0.99 -25.67 -5.58
CA TYR A 184 -1.50 -24.95 -4.41
C TYR A 184 -1.68 -25.90 -3.22
N ASP A 185 -1.46 -25.41 -1.99
CA ASP A 185 -1.72 -26.20 -0.79
C ASP A 185 -3.25 -26.38 -0.63
N PRO A 186 -3.76 -27.62 -0.72
CA PRO A 186 -5.19 -27.90 -0.80
C PRO A 186 -5.95 -27.63 0.51
N GLU A 187 -5.25 -27.28 1.59
CA GLU A 187 -5.85 -26.87 2.85
C GLU A 187 -6.27 -25.40 2.87
N PHE A 188 -5.78 -24.58 1.93
CA PHE A 188 -6.33 -23.23 1.70
C PHE A 188 -7.60 -23.35 0.85
N ARG A 189 -8.76 -23.42 1.53
CA ARG A 189 -10.04 -23.62 0.85
C ARG A 189 -10.56 -22.36 0.18
N MET A 190 -10.27 -21.19 0.77
CA MET A 190 -10.63 -19.90 0.20
C MET A 190 -9.80 -18.78 0.82
N GLY A 191 -9.07 -18.04 -0.01
CA GLY A 191 -8.21 -16.94 0.41
C GLY A 191 -6.82 -17.39 0.88
N SER A 192 -5.81 -16.58 0.55
CA SER A 192 -4.38 -16.77 0.88
C SER A 192 -3.66 -17.92 0.17
N GLU A 193 -4.33 -18.77 -0.62
CA GLU A 193 -3.70 -19.84 -1.40
C GLU A 193 -2.71 -19.32 -2.45
N ASP A 194 -3.04 -18.21 -3.09
CA ASP A 194 -2.27 -17.55 -4.14
C ASP A 194 -1.04 -16.82 -3.57
N LEU A 195 -1.22 -16.15 -2.42
CA LEU A 195 -0.14 -15.60 -1.61
C LEU A 195 0.83 -16.69 -1.16
N ASP A 196 0.33 -17.78 -0.56
CA ASP A 196 1.15 -18.92 -0.14
C ASP A 196 1.98 -19.48 -1.30
N PHE A 197 1.33 -19.66 -2.46
CA PHE A 197 1.99 -20.18 -3.66
C PHE A 197 3.10 -19.26 -4.16
N CYS A 198 2.85 -17.95 -4.23
CA CYS A 198 3.86 -16.95 -4.61
C CYS A 198 5.05 -16.94 -3.65
N LEU A 199 4.80 -17.03 -2.34
CA LEU A 199 5.87 -17.02 -1.33
C LEU A 199 6.72 -18.29 -1.40
N ARG A 200 6.09 -19.47 -1.53
CA ARG A 200 6.83 -20.73 -1.78
C ARG A 200 7.66 -20.69 -3.05
N ALA A 201 7.16 -20.06 -4.11
CA ALA A 201 7.91 -19.88 -5.34
C ALA A 201 9.13 -18.97 -5.11
N GLY A 202 8.95 -17.88 -4.35
CA GLY A 202 10.02 -16.99 -3.93
C GLY A 202 11.13 -17.70 -3.15
N ASP A 203 10.77 -18.53 -2.16
CA ASP A 203 11.71 -19.37 -1.40
C ASP A 203 12.51 -20.34 -2.30
N ALA A 204 11.91 -20.77 -3.41
CA ALA A 204 12.54 -21.62 -4.41
C ALA A 204 13.31 -20.85 -5.51
N GLY A 205 13.42 -19.51 -5.39
CA GLY A 205 14.17 -18.65 -6.32
C GLY A 205 13.37 -18.18 -7.54
N PHE A 206 12.04 -18.35 -7.55
CA PHE A 206 11.17 -17.89 -8.62
C PHE A 206 10.45 -16.60 -8.21
N ALA A 207 10.72 -15.51 -8.93
CA ALA A 207 10.03 -14.24 -8.69
C ALA A 207 8.56 -14.26 -9.15
N SER A 208 7.72 -13.49 -8.46
CA SER A 208 6.37 -13.13 -8.87
C SER A 208 6.33 -11.65 -9.28
N VAL A 209 5.62 -11.33 -10.36
CA VAL A 209 5.45 -9.95 -10.84
C VAL A 209 4.02 -9.68 -11.32
N CYS A 210 3.54 -8.46 -11.14
CA CYS A 210 2.35 -7.96 -11.82
C CYS A 210 2.74 -7.24 -13.12
N GLN A 211 2.13 -7.62 -14.24
CA GLN A 211 2.38 -7.06 -15.57
C GLN A 211 1.26 -6.10 -15.97
N GLY A 212 1.52 -4.79 -15.90
CA GLY A 212 0.55 -3.73 -16.23
C GLY A 212 0.03 -3.73 -17.68
N ARG A 213 0.73 -4.40 -18.60
CA ARG A 213 0.32 -4.54 -20.01
C ARG A 213 -0.67 -5.67 -20.24
N ALA A 214 -0.76 -6.65 -19.35
CA ALA A 214 -1.81 -7.67 -19.37
C ALA A 214 -2.96 -7.16 -18.52
N ARG A 215 -4.09 -6.79 -19.15
CA ARG A 215 -5.23 -6.20 -18.45
C ARG A 215 -6.48 -7.05 -18.58
N ALA A 216 -7.23 -7.14 -17.49
CA ALA A 216 -8.51 -7.82 -17.47
C ALA A 216 -9.49 -7.11 -16.55
N THR A 217 -10.79 -7.17 -16.85
CA THR A 217 -11.83 -6.76 -15.90
C THR A 217 -12.19 -7.95 -15.01
N HIS A 218 -12.17 -7.75 -13.70
CA HIS A 218 -12.69 -8.69 -12.72
C HIS A 218 -14.07 -8.19 -12.30
N VAL A 219 -15.11 -8.93 -12.71
CA VAL A 219 -16.48 -8.42 -12.56
C VAL A 219 -16.91 -8.38 -11.09
N GLU A 220 -16.31 -9.21 -10.21
CA GLU A 220 -16.35 -9.30 -8.73
C GLU A 220 -17.73 -9.32 -8.05
N ALA A 221 -18.79 -8.88 -8.73
CA ALA A 221 -20.13 -8.66 -8.19
C ALA A 221 -20.88 -9.97 -7.85
N ALA A 222 -20.35 -11.14 -8.23
CA ALA A 222 -21.05 -12.42 -8.05
C ALA A 222 -20.73 -13.13 -6.72
N PHE A 223 -19.49 -13.06 -6.20
CA PHE A 223 -19.06 -13.96 -5.12
C PHE A 223 -18.75 -13.28 -3.77
N ARG A 224 -18.20 -12.06 -3.74
CA ARG A 224 -17.71 -11.42 -2.49
C ARG A 224 -18.80 -10.73 -1.63
N GLY A 225 -20.07 -10.75 -2.06
CA GLY A 225 -21.14 -9.99 -1.40
C GLY A 225 -22.23 -10.81 -0.68
N ARG A 226 -22.15 -12.16 -0.69
CA ARG A 226 -23.18 -13.01 -0.06
C ARG A 226 -22.68 -13.54 1.27
N PRO A 227 -23.33 -13.18 2.40
CA PRO A 227 -23.01 -13.78 3.69
C PRO A 227 -23.15 -15.30 3.59
N SER A 228 -22.07 -16.02 3.91
CA SER A 228 -22.05 -17.48 3.87
C SER A 228 -21.18 -17.98 5.02
N PRO A 229 -21.78 -18.52 6.09
CA PRO A 229 -21.02 -19.02 7.24
C PRO A 229 -19.96 -20.06 6.86
N LYS A 230 -20.23 -20.85 5.80
CA LYS A 230 -19.27 -21.81 5.24
C LYS A 230 -18.05 -21.10 4.66
N LEU A 231 -18.27 -20.09 3.83
CA LEU A 231 -17.19 -19.32 3.19
C LEU A 231 -16.43 -18.49 4.23
N ASP A 232 -17.11 -17.87 5.18
CA ASP A 232 -16.49 -17.11 6.27
C ASP A 232 -15.59 -18.02 7.13
N ALA A 233 -16.05 -19.24 7.45
CA ALA A 233 -15.26 -20.23 8.16
C ALA A 233 -14.04 -20.68 7.35
N TRP A 234 -14.18 -20.91 6.05
CA TRP A 234 -13.07 -21.26 5.17
C TRP A 234 -12.04 -20.15 5.04
N HIS A 235 -12.48 -18.91 4.90
CA HIS A 235 -11.60 -17.73 4.87
C HIS A 235 -10.83 -17.61 6.19
N THR A 236 -11.53 -17.73 7.31
CA THR A 236 -10.92 -17.66 8.65
C THR A 236 -9.88 -18.76 8.87
N GLN A 237 -10.20 -20.01 8.48
CA GLN A 237 -9.27 -21.14 8.59
C GLN A 237 -8.05 -20.97 7.68
N SER A 238 -8.27 -20.54 6.44
CA SER A 238 -7.19 -20.32 5.46
C SER A 238 -6.27 -19.18 5.91
N TYR A 239 -6.83 -18.09 6.44
CA TYR A 239 -6.05 -16.99 7.00
C TYR A 239 -5.28 -17.41 8.26
N ALA A 240 -5.89 -18.15 9.18
CA ALA A 240 -5.19 -18.66 10.36
C ALA A 240 -4.02 -19.59 9.98
N ARG A 241 -4.23 -20.45 8.98
CA ARG A 241 -3.17 -21.29 8.40
C ARG A 241 -2.06 -20.45 7.79
N PHE A 242 -2.41 -19.43 7.01
CA PHE A 242 -1.44 -18.51 6.41
C PHE A 242 -0.55 -17.88 7.48
N ARG A 243 -1.16 -17.36 8.55
CA ARG A 243 -0.45 -16.73 9.69
C ARG A 243 0.39 -17.71 10.51
N ALA A 244 0.03 -18.99 10.53
CA ALA A 244 0.85 -20.03 11.16
C ALA A 244 2.05 -20.44 10.29
N LYS A 245 1.94 -20.33 8.96
CA LYS A 245 2.98 -20.70 8.01
C LYS A 245 3.97 -19.58 7.72
N TRP A 246 3.49 -18.34 7.67
CA TRP A 246 4.28 -17.16 7.28
C TRP A 246 4.32 -16.13 8.39
N SER A 247 5.54 -15.85 8.87
CA SER A 247 5.77 -14.72 9.77
C SER A 247 5.80 -13.40 9.00
N LEU A 248 5.43 -12.30 9.65
CA LEU A 248 5.53 -10.96 9.06
C LEU A 248 6.95 -10.60 8.58
N ALA A 249 7.98 -11.15 9.22
CA ALA A 249 9.37 -10.97 8.81
C ALA A 249 9.65 -11.60 7.44
N GLN A 250 9.24 -12.86 7.22
CA GLN A 250 9.36 -13.52 5.92
C GLN A 250 8.55 -12.80 4.84
N LEU A 251 7.36 -12.29 5.21
CA LEU A 251 6.54 -11.51 4.28
C LEU A 251 7.23 -10.22 3.82
N SER A 252 8.04 -9.60 4.67
CA SER A 252 8.85 -8.43 4.32
C SER A 252 10.08 -8.75 3.46
N GLU A 253 10.50 -10.02 3.39
CA GLU A 253 11.63 -10.48 2.56
C GLU A 253 11.21 -10.76 1.11
N HIS A 254 9.96 -11.18 0.87
CA HIS A 254 9.47 -11.61 -0.44
C HIS A 254 8.88 -10.49 -1.33
N ILE A 255 8.88 -9.23 -0.88
CA ILE A 255 8.23 -8.13 -1.60
C ILE A 255 9.29 -7.10 -1.97
N ALA A 256 9.60 -7.04 -3.26
CA ALA A 256 10.67 -6.21 -3.82
C ALA A 256 10.44 -4.69 -3.68
N ASP A 257 9.21 -4.26 -3.33
CA ASP A 257 8.89 -2.85 -3.13
C ASP A 257 9.22 -2.34 -1.70
N VAL A 258 9.59 -3.24 -0.77
CA VAL A 258 10.13 -2.85 0.54
C VAL A 258 11.37 -3.68 0.82
N PRO A 259 12.57 -3.20 0.46
CA PRO A 259 13.77 -3.92 0.82
C PRO A 259 13.82 -4.19 2.32
N THR A 260 14.15 -5.44 2.62
CA THR A 260 14.44 -5.91 3.96
C THR A 260 15.52 -5.01 4.55
N PRO A 261 15.47 -4.64 5.85
CA PRO A 261 16.60 -3.98 6.49
C PRO A 261 17.72 -5.02 6.58
N GLY A 262 18.53 -5.15 5.53
CA GLY A 262 19.64 -6.10 5.41
C GLY A 262 20.97 -5.42 5.08
N ASP A 263 20.94 -4.33 4.31
CA ASP A 263 22.18 -3.73 3.76
C ASP A 263 22.63 -2.45 4.48
N SER A 264 21.86 -1.97 5.46
CA SER A 264 22.38 -0.98 6.39
C SER A 264 23.04 -1.72 7.55
N PRO A 265 24.37 -1.59 7.77
CA PRO A 265 24.99 -2.18 8.94
C PRO A 265 24.23 -1.70 10.17
N PRO A 266 23.92 -2.57 11.16
CA PRO A 266 23.35 -2.12 12.41
C PRO A 266 24.23 -1.00 12.94
N PHE A 267 23.63 0.16 13.24
CA PHE A 267 24.36 1.21 13.94
C PHE A 267 24.96 0.59 15.20
N ALA A 268 26.27 0.75 15.36
CA ALA A 268 27.03 0.10 16.43
C ALA A 268 26.44 0.47 17.80
N GLY A 269 25.75 -0.49 18.42
CA GLY A 269 24.98 -0.32 19.65
C GLY A 269 23.50 -0.66 19.42
N GLN A 270 23.13 -1.93 19.56
CA GLN A 270 21.74 -2.37 19.41
C GLN A 270 20.92 -1.83 20.59
N LEU A 271 20.22 -0.71 20.39
CA LEU A 271 19.28 -0.17 21.38
C LEU A 271 18.16 -1.20 21.58
N ARG A 272 18.03 -1.75 22.80
CA ARG A 272 16.87 -2.56 23.21
C ARG A 272 15.70 -1.63 23.51
N ALA A 273 15.13 -1.06 22.45
CA ALA A 273 14.04 -0.10 22.51
C ALA A 273 12.75 -0.69 21.94
N LEU A 274 11.66 -0.56 22.70
CA LEU A 274 10.30 -0.91 22.30
C LEU A 274 9.58 0.34 21.80
N PHE A 275 9.00 0.27 20.60
CA PHE A 275 8.24 1.38 20.02
C PHE A 275 6.75 1.05 19.98
N VAL A 276 5.94 1.86 20.65
CA VAL A 276 4.49 1.67 20.79
C VAL A 276 3.80 2.90 20.21
N GLY A 277 2.89 2.71 19.25
CA GLY A 277 2.12 3.82 18.70
C GLY A 277 0.64 3.52 18.56
N THR A 278 -0.14 4.58 18.77
CA THR A 278 -1.61 4.58 18.79
C THR A 278 -2.21 5.52 17.75
N ALA A 279 -1.38 6.24 16.97
CA ALA A 279 -1.83 7.21 15.98
C ALA A 279 -2.26 6.56 14.65
N GLY A 280 -2.77 7.38 13.73
CA GLY A 280 -3.17 6.93 12.40
C GLY A 280 -1.99 6.43 11.54
N PRO A 281 -2.25 5.65 10.47
CA PRO A 281 -1.24 4.88 9.74
C PRO A 281 -0.01 5.67 9.26
N GLY A 282 -0.21 6.87 8.69
CA GLY A 282 0.90 7.68 8.15
C GLY A 282 1.83 8.22 9.25
N SER A 283 1.26 8.83 10.29
CA SER A 283 2.00 9.29 11.46
C SER A 283 2.73 8.12 12.15
N LEU A 284 2.00 7.02 12.38
CA LEU A 284 2.55 5.82 13.00
C LEU A 284 3.78 5.30 12.23
N TYR A 285 3.73 5.31 10.90
CA TYR A 285 4.88 4.87 10.11
C TYR A 285 6.11 5.75 10.32
N HIS A 286 6.01 7.07 10.10
CA HIS A 286 7.19 7.96 10.16
C HIS A 286 7.74 8.16 11.58
N ARG A 287 6.88 8.04 12.59
CA ARG A 287 7.23 8.32 13.99
C ARG A 287 7.57 7.10 14.82
N ILE A 288 7.10 5.91 14.43
CA ILE A 288 7.27 4.67 15.21
C ILE A 288 7.90 3.57 14.37
N VAL A 289 7.29 3.19 13.24
CA VAL A 289 7.76 2.03 12.44
C VAL A 289 9.13 2.29 11.81
N LEU A 290 9.30 3.44 11.15
CA LEU A 290 10.54 3.82 10.48
C LEU A 290 11.73 3.92 11.46
N PRO A 291 11.67 4.68 12.57
CA PRO A 291 12.78 4.74 13.52
C PRO A 291 13.04 3.40 14.20
N ALA A 292 12.02 2.63 14.57
CA ALA A 292 12.20 1.29 15.14
C ALA A 292 12.97 0.37 14.19
N THR A 293 12.61 0.42 12.90
CA THR A 293 13.30 -0.33 11.83
C THR A 293 14.75 0.13 11.68
N ALA A 294 14.97 1.44 11.63
CA ALA A 294 16.29 2.03 11.39
C ALA A 294 17.26 1.80 12.57
N LEU A 295 16.74 1.66 13.79
CA LEU A 295 17.50 1.36 15.00
C LEU A 295 17.68 -0.15 15.25
N GLY A 296 17.09 -1.01 14.41
CA GLY A 296 17.20 -2.46 14.56
C GLY A 296 16.47 -2.99 15.81
N SER A 297 15.38 -2.34 16.21
CA SER A 297 14.45 -2.91 17.20
C SER A 297 13.96 -4.28 16.70
N ASP A 298 13.61 -5.18 17.60
CA ASP A 298 12.98 -6.46 17.29
C ASP A 298 11.45 -6.39 17.38
N TRP A 299 10.88 -5.23 17.74
CA TRP A 299 9.43 -5.10 17.84
C TRP A 299 8.90 -3.66 17.81
N CYS A 300 7.79 -3.44 17.11
CA CYS A 300 7.01 -2.19 17.20
C CYS A 300 5.51 -2.38 16.95
N THR A 301 4.66 -1.60 17.67
CA THR A 301 3.18 -1.34 17.57
C THR A 301 2.31 -1.81 18.75
N ALA A 302 1.40 -1.02 19.35
CA ALA A 302 0.36 -1.59 20.24
C ALA A 302 -0.89 -0.69 20.35
N GLN A 303 -2.08 -1.29 20.34
CA GLN A 303 -3.35 -0.55 20.41
C GLN A 303 -4.00 -0.65 21.79
N SER A 304 -3.93 0.45 22.56
CA SER A 304 -4.65 0.74 23.83
C SER A 304 -4.38 -0.21 25.02
N ALA A 305 -4.17 0.37 26.22
CA ALA A 305 -4.11 -0.35 27.51
C ALA A 305 -3.22 -1.62 27.53
N TRP A 306 -2.06 -1.60 26.86
CA TRP A 306 -1.15 -2.74 26.67
C TRP A 306 -1.70 -3.95 25.91
N GLN A 307 -2.76 -3.79 25.12
CA GLN A 307 -3.11 -4.81 24.14
C GLN A 307 -2.11 -4.74 22.98
N PHE A 308 -1.25 -5.75 22.90
CA PHE A 308 -0.23 -5.85 21.87
C PHE A 308 -0.83 -6.43 20.59
N GLY A 309 -0.71 -5.71 19.49
CA GLY A 309 -0.91 -6.26 18.15
C GLY A 309 0.35 -6.98 17.67
N PRO A 310 0.30 -7.80 16.62
CA PRO A 310 1.51 -8.38 16.04
C PRO A 310 2.51 -7.27 15.65
N GLY A 311 3.74 -7.33 16.17
CA GLY A 311 4.79 -6.32 15.93
C GLY A 311 5.63 -6.55 14.68
N PHE A 312 6.31 -5.48 14.23
CA PHE A 312 6.85 -5.39 12.86
C PHE A 312 8.37 -5.25 12.73
N VAL A 313 9.17 -5.72 13.69
CA VAL A 313 10.62 -5.83 13.48
C VAL A 313 11.15 -7.16 14.02
N ARG A 314 12.43 -7.48 13.79
CA ARG A 314 12.97 -8.83 13.52
C ARG A 314 12.63 -9.94 14.55
N GLY A 315 12.12 -11.07 14.05
CA GLY A 315 12.58 -12.40 14.49
C GLY A 315 12.02 -13.01 15.77
N ARG A 316 10.92 -12.50 16.36
CA ARG A 316 10.28 -13.20 17.50
C ARG A 316 8.75 -13.30 17.36
N PRO A 317 8.20 -14.52 17.20
CA PRO A 317 6.78 -14.76 17.40
C PRO A 317 6.41 -14.65 18.89
N GLY A 318 5.49 -13.75 19.24
CA GLY A 318 4.99 -13.55 20.61
C GLY A 318 4.73 -12.08 20.96
N GLU A 319 3.89 -11.83 21.97
CA GLU A 319 3.72 -10.49 22.54
C GLU A 319 5.00 -10.10 23.32
N PRO A 320 5.54 -8.89 23.12
CA PRO A 320 6.75 -8.45 23.81
C PRO A 320 6.42 -8.17 25.27
N SER A 321 7.36 -8.45 26.18
CA SER A 321 7.30 -7.84 27.51
C SER A 321 8.02 -6.51 27.47
N PRO A 322 7.39 -5.39 27.84
CA PRO A 322 8.09 -4.11 28.02
C PRO A 322 9.27 -4.18 29.00
N ALA A 323 9.29 -5.18 29.89
CA ALA A 323 10.40 -5.44 30.80
C ALA A 323 11.67 -5.97 30.11
N ASP A 324 11.56 -6.46 28.87
CA ASP A 324 12.69 -6.93 28.07
C ASP A 324 13.44 -5.79 27.36
N TYR A 325 13.08 -4.53 27.63
CA TYR A 325 13.61 -3.37 26.94
C TYR A 325 14.15 -2.33 27.93
N ASP A 326 15.28 -1.72 27.57
CA ASP A 326 15.92 -0.65 28.34
C ASP A 326 15.21 0.69 28.09
N THR A 327 14.45 0.79 26.99
CA THR A 327 13.78 2.02 26.57
C THR A 327 12.42 1.70 25.94
N VAL A 328 11.40 2.49 26.25
CA VAL A 328 10.06 2.39 25.67
C VAL A 328 9.66 3.75 25.13
N VAL A 329 9.27 3.81 23.86
CA VAL A 329 8.72 5.00 23.20
C VAL A 329 7.21 4.83 23.04
N LEU A 330 6.43 5.78 23.55
CA LEU A 330 4.97 5.78 23.52
C LEU A 330 4.47 6.94 22.68
N GLN A 331 3.99 6.69 21.46
CA GLN A 331 3.31 7.70 20.67
C GLN A 331 1.90 7.92 21.18
N MET A 332 1.67 9.15 21.62
CA MET A 332 0.37 9.71 21.96
C MET A 332 -0.61 8.81 22.74
N PRO A 333 -0.21 8.17 23.84
CA PRO A 333 -1.19 7.62 24.76
C PRO A 333 -2.06 8.76 25.32
N SER A 334 -3.37 8.52 25.39
CA SER A 334 -4.37 9.50 25.83
C SER A 334 -5.21 9.04 27.04
N THR A 335 -5.10 7.77 27.44
CA THR A 335 -5.89 7.22 28.55
C THR A 335 -5.12 7.26 29.88
N PRO A 336 -5.81 7.47 31.02
CA PRO A 336 -5.17 7.54 32.35
C PRO A 336 -4.40 6.28 32.76
N ASP A 337 -4.80 5.10 32.29
CA ASP A 337 -4.19 3.81 32.62
C ASP A 337 -2.69 3.73 32.28
N TRP A 338 -2.23 4.56 31.33
CA TRP A 338 -0.82 4.65 30.99
C TRP A 338 0.04 5.20 32.12
N LEU A 339 -0.52 6.01 33.03
CA LEU A 339 0.25 6.62 34.11
C LEU A 339 0.82 5.56 35.07
N ASP A 340 0.00 4.60 35.47
CA ASP A 340 0.42 3.50 36.34
C ASP A 340 1.47 2.64 35.67
N ALA A 341 1.30 2.37 34.37
CA ALA A 341 2.23 1.55 33.62
C ALA A 341 3.58 2.23 33.38
N ILE A 342 3.59 3.53 33.04
CA ILE A 342 4.81 4.34 32.98
C ILE A 342 5.53 4.27 34.33
N GLY A 343 4.80 4.44 35.43
CA GLY A 343 5.37 4.32 36.79
C GLY A 343 5.98 2.95 37.08
N GLN A 344 5.35 1.86 36.62
CA GLN A 344 5.88 0.50 36.78
C GLN A 344 7.16 0.27 35.97
N LEU A 345 7.23 0.75 34.74
CA LEU A 345 8.43 0.64 33.88
C LEU A 345 9.61 1.40 34.47
N ARG A 346 9.38 2.65 34.87
CA ARG A 346 10.43 3.50 35.44
C ARG A 346 10.96 2.94 36.76
N ARG A 347 10.12 2.37 37.62
CA ARG A 347 10.56 1.67 38.85
C ARG A 347 11.47 0.47 38.58
N ARG A 348 11.41 -0.11 37.38
CA ARG A 348 12.27 -1.22 36.94
C ARG A 348 13.55 -0.76 36.22
N GLY A 349 13.72 0.55 36.02
CA GLY A 349 14.87 1.12 35.32
C GLY A 349 14.69 1.26 33.81
N THR A 350 13.52 0.92 33.27
CA THR A 350 13.19 1.20 31.86
C THR A 350 12.93 2.69 31.69
N ARG A 351 13.62 3.32 30.72
CA ARG A 351 13.38 4.72 30.36
C ARG A 351 12.17 4.82 29.45
N VAL A 352 11.29 5.78 29.71
CA VAL A 352 10.05 5.96 28.95
C VAL A 352 10.02 7.33 28.29
N PHE A 353 9.81 7.36 26.97
CA PHE A 353 9.68 8.58 26.20
C PHE A 353 8.27 8.73 25.64
N TYR A 354 7.71 9.94 25.73
CA TYR A 354 6.45 10.29 25.08
C TYR A 354 6.73 10.84 23.68
N GLU A 355 6.09 10.32 22.64
CA GLU A 355 6.24 10.80 21.26
C GLU A 355 4.99 11.59 20.82
N VAL A 356 5.20 12.77 20.22
CA VAL A 356 4.16 13.68 19.73
C VAL A 356 4.56 14.37 18.42
N ASP A 357 3.70 14.36 17.42
CA ASP A 357 4.02 14.80 16.06
C ASP A 357 3.20 15.99 15.53
N TRP A 358 2.32 16.57 16.35
CA TRP A 358 1.46 17.71 15.99
C TRP A 358 1.08 18.56 17.21
N ASN A 359 0.58 19.77 16.96
CA ASN A 359 0.22 20.73 18.01
C ASN A 359 -1.13 20.41 18.66
N LEU A 360 -1.14 19.50 19.64
CA LEU A 360 -2.35 19.00 20.32
C LEU A 360 -3.30 20.10 20.80
N HIS A 361 -2.80 21.20 21.36
CA HIS A 361 -3.63 22.24 21.97
C HIS A 361 -4.46 23.08 21.00
N GLU A 362 -4.15 23.03 19.71
CA GLU A 362 -4.93 23.71 18.68
C GLU A 362 -5.96 22.79 18.02
N HIS A 363 -5.92 21.49 18.34
CA HIS A 363 -6.71 20.47 17.64
C HIS A 363 -7.53 19.55 18.54
N VAL A 364 -7.20 19.46 19.83
CA VAL A 364 -7.97 18.68 20.80
C VAL A 364 -8.81 19.64 21.62
N ASP A 365 -10.12 19.66 21.35
CA ASP A 365 -11.05 20.52 22.08
C ASP A 365 -11.45 19.92 23.45
N ASP A 366 -11.19 18.62 23.66
CA ASP A 366 -11.42 17.91 24.93
C ASP A 366 -10.34 18.25 25.97
N VAL A 367 -10.68 19.20 26.85
CA VAL A 367 -9.79 19.67 27.92
C VAL A 367 -9.35 18.54 28.88
N PRO A 368 -10.24 17.65 29.38
CA PRO A 368 -9.82 16.44 30.11
C PRO A 368 -8.79 15.59 29.37
N ALA A 369 -9.00 15.31 28.08
CA ALA A 369 -8.06 14.51 27.28
C ALA A 369 -6.69 15.20 27.16
N LEU A 370 -6.68 16.51 26.91
CA LEU A 370 -5.45 17.33 26.88
C LEU A 370 -4.70 17.25 28.21
N ARG A 371 -5.39 17.44 29.34
CA ARG A 371 -4.76 17.34 30.68
C ARG A 371 -4.19 15.95 30.94
N GLY A 372 -4.86 14.90 30.45
CA GLY A 372 -4.36 13.54 30.49
C GLY A 372 -3.02 13.41 29.77
N ILE A 373 -2.95 13.90 28.53
CA ILE A 373 -1.73 13.90 27.72
C ILE A 373 -0.61 14.69 28.41
N GLU A 374 -0.89 15.89 28.90
CA GLU A 374 0.08 16.72 29.63
C GLU A 374 0.64 16.01 30.87
N THR A 375 -0.22 15.27 31.59
CA THR A 375 0.18 14.48 32.76
C THR A 375 1.10 13.31 32.37
N LEU A 376 0.80 12.63 31.27
CA LEU A 376 1.61 11.53 30.75
C LEU A 376 2.99 12.04 30.26
N MET A 377 3.04 13.20 29.60
CA MET A 377 4.30 13.85 29.21
C MET A 377 5.19 14.15 30.44
N ARG A 378 4.59 14.62 31.54
CA ARG A 378 5.28 14.89 32.82
C ARG A 378 5.80 13.60 33.48
N ALA A 379 5.10 12.48 33.29
CA ALA A 379 5.45 11.20 33.91
C ALA A 379 6.61 10.48 33.19
N CYS A 380 6.88 10.82 31.93
CA CYS A 380 7.94 10.24 31.11
C CYS A 380 9.33 10.85 31.41
N ASP A 381 10.39 10.13 31.08
CA ASP A 381 11.79 10.59 31.20
C ASP A 381 12.16 11.61 30.11
N GLY A 382 11.40 11.66 29.02
CA GLY A 382 11.53 12.70 28.00
C GLY A 382 10.37 12.72 27.01
N VAL A 383 10.36 13.76 26.18
CA VAL A 383 9.41 13.94 25.07
C VAL A 383 10.18 13.99 23.75
N LEU A 384 9.70 13.27 22.74
CA LEU A 384 10.20 13.27 21.38
C LEU A 384 9.19 13.98 20.48
N CYS A 385 9.64 14.89 19.65
CA CYS A 385 8.76 15.61 18.73
C CYS A 385 9.39 15.84 17.35
N ALA A 386 8.55 16.17 16.36
CA ALA A 386 8.98 16.29 14.97
C ALA A 386 9.62 17.65 14.60
N THR A 387 9.41 18.70 15.40
CA THR A 387 9.82 20.07 15.03
C THR A 387 10.29 20.89 16.23
N ALA A 388 11.12 21.90 15.98
CA ALA A 388 11.60 22.84 17.00
C ALA A 388 10.44 23.60 17.68
N PHE A 389 9.39 23.95 16.93
CA PHE A 389 8.18 24.57 17.47
C PHE A 389 7.51 23.68 18.53
N LEU A 390 7.34 22.39 18.25
CA LEU A 390 6.75 21.45 19.21
C LEU A 390 7.65 21.28 20.43
N ARG A 391 8.98 21.30 20.26
CA ARG A 391 9.92 21.27 21.39
C ARG A 391 9.69 22.44 22.34
N GLU A 392 9.64 23.67 21.80
CA GLU A 392 9.40 24.87 22.60
C GLU A 392 8.05 24.83 23.30
N ARG A 393 7.01 24.37 22.60
CA ARG A 393 5.67 24.25 23.19
C ARG A 393 5.61 23.22 24.31
N TYR A 394 6.20 22.06 24.12
CA TYR A 394 6.11 20.95 25.09
C TYR A 394 7.16 20.99 26.20
N ALA A 395 8.14 21.90 26.14
CA ALA A 395 9.07 22.19 27.23
C ALA A 395 8.36 22.61 28.54
N ALA A 396 7.11 23.09 28.45
CA ALA A 396 6.27 23.38 29.63
C ALA A 396 5.83 22.12 30.41
N PHE A 397 5.86 20.95 29.76
CA PHE A 397 5.39 19.68 30.33
C PHE A 397 6.52 18.72 30.66
N ASN A 398 7.65 18.80 29.97
CA ASN A 398 8.84 18.02 30.29
C ASN A 398 10.09 18.86 30.02
N ALA A 399 11.08 18.81 30.91
CA ALA A 399 12.33 19.56 30.72
C ALA A 399 13.25 18.91 29.65
N ASN A 400 13.02 17.63 29.35
CA ASN A 400 13.82 16.83 28.44
C ASN A 400 13.07 16.58 27.13
N VAL A 401 13.07 17.58 26.22
CA VAL A 401 12.36 17.50 24.94
C VAL A 401 13.34 17.51 23.77
N HIS A 402 13.28 16.47 22.94
CA HIS A 402 14.17 16.26 21.79
C HIS A 402 13.44 16.37 20.47
N VAL A 403 14.03 17.10 19.53
CA VAL A 403 13.57 17.11 18.13
C VAL A 403 14.17 15.91 17.41
N CYS A 404 13.29 15.01 16.96
CA CYS A 404 13.61 13.94 16.04
C CYS A 404 12.78 14.18 14.79
N GLU A 405 13.36 14.79 13.75
CA GLU A 405 12.63 15.07 12.51
C GLU A 405 12.19 13.78 11.82
N ASN A 406 11.17 13.89 10.96
CA ASN A 406 10.75 12.77 10.12
C ASN A 406 11.87 12.42 9.13
N GLY A 407 12.10 11.12 8.97
CA GLY A 407 12.89 10.59 7.86
C GLY A 407 12.01 9.92 6.83
N LEU A 408 12.65 9.44 5.76
CA LEU A 408 12.03 8.51 4.82
C LEU A 408 12.88 7.23 4.65
N ASP A 409 12.21 6.19 4.16
CA ASP A 409 12.88 5.08 3.52
C ASP A 409 13.04 5.39 2.03
N PRO A 410 14.26 5.71 1.53
CA PRO A 410 14.46 6.12 0.14
C PRO A 410 14.08 5.03 -0.87
N ARG A 411 13.99 3.78 -0.42
CA ARG A 411 13.80 2.61 -1.27
C ARG A 411 12.39 2.57 -1.85
N GLY A 412 11.37 2.99 -1.08
CA GLY A 412 9.99 3.16 -1.57
C GLY A 412 9.81 4.32 -2.55
N TYR A 413 10.82 5.18 -2.72
CA TYR A 413 10.80 6.35 -3.60
C TYR A 413 11.72 6.20 -4.82
N ALA A 414 12.27 5.00 -5.04
CA ALA A 414 13.04 4.63 -6.23
C ALA A 414 12.12 4.32 -7.43
N LEU A 415 11.14 5.19 -7.68
CA LEU A 415 10.13 5.03 -8.74
C LEU A 415 10.50 5.88 -9.95
N ALA A 416 10.27 5.34 -11.14
CA ALA A 416 10.29 6.13 -12.37
C ALA A 416 8.94 6.85 -12.52
N LYS A 417 9.00 8.14 -12.87
CA LYS A 417 7.81 8.88 -13.29
C LYS A 417 7.67 8.71 -14.81
N PRO A 418 6.54 8.24 -15.33
CA PRO A 418 6.39 8.08 -16.77
C PRO A 418 6.28 9.43 -17.44
N ALA A 419 6.77 9.48 -18.68
CA ALA A 419 6.58 10.61 -19.57
C ALA A 419 5.09 10.80 -19.87
N ARG A 420 4.66 12.05 -19.88
CA ARG A 420 3.28 12.48 -20.13
C ARG A 420 3.29 13.84 -20.83
N ASP A 421 2.28 14.09 -21.65
CA ASP A 421 2.13 15.37 -22.37
C ASP A 421 1.38 16.43 -21.53
N THR A 422 0.88 16.04 -20.36
CA THR A 422 0.18 16.91 -19.41
C THR A 422 1.06 17.29 -18.23
N VAL A 423 0.65 18.30 -17.46
CA VAL A 423 1.26 18.64 -16.17
C VAL A 423 0.21 18.52 -15.08
N THR A 424 0.43 17.61 -14.12
CA THR A 424 -0.52 17.35 -13.03
C THR A 424 -0.12 18.12 -11.78
N ILE A 425 -0.96 19.07 -11.37
CA ILE A 425 -0.85 19.74 -10.06
C ILE A 425 -1.57 18.88 -9.02
N GLY A 426 -0.85 18.50 -7.97
CA GLY A 426 -1.30 17.54 -6.98
C GLY A 426 -1.41 18.09 -5.57
N TRP A 427 -2.40 17.61 -4.83
CA TRP A 427 -2.50 17.78 -3.38
C TRP A 427 -2.69 16.42 -2.70
N ALA A 428 -2.08 16.23 -1.54
CA ALA A 428 -2.28 15.02 -0.73
C ALA A 428 -2.64 15.40 0.70
N GLY A 429 -3.57 14.67 1.32
CA GLY A 429 -3.89 14.88 2.74
C GLY A 429 -5.18 14.22 3.20
N THR A 430 -5.30 14.09 4.52
CA THR A 430 -6.39 13.38 5.21
C THR A 430 -7.29 14.28 6.05
N THR A 431 -6.79 15.47 6.42
CA THR A 431 -7.40 16.27 7.49
C THR A 431 -7.22 17.75 7.19
N MET A 432 -8.23 18.33 6.56
CA MET A 432 -8.32 19.76 6.29
C MET A 432 -9.79 20.18 6.21
N ALA A 433 -10.07 21.38 6.71
CA ALA A 433 -11.34 22.04 6.46
C ALA A 433 -11.36 22.53 5.01
N ILE A 434 -12.45 22.33 4.27
CA ILE A 434 -12.55 22.66 2.84
C ILE A 434 -12.22 24.14 2.60
N GLU A 435 -12.57 25.00 3.55
CA GLU A 435 -12.34 26.44 3.53
C GLU A 435 -10.86 26.80 3.41
N ASP A 436 -9.97 25.99 3.99
CA ASP A 436 -8.53 26.24 3.97
C ASP A 436 -7.88 25.99 2.60
N ILE A 437 -8.53 25.25 1.70
CA ILE A 437 -7.97 24.90 0.37
C ILE A 437 -8.76 25.51 -0.78
N ALA A 438 -10.02 25.89 -0.57
CA ALA A 438 -10.90 26.40 -1.62
C ALA A 438 -10.28 27.56 -2.41
N GLY A 439 -9.61 28.50 -1.73
CA GLY A 439 -8.91 29.61 -2.38
C GLY A 439 -7.79 29.14 -3.32
N SER A 440 -6.97 28.19 -2.86
CA SER A 440 -5.90 27.60 -3.68
C SER A 440 -6.45 26.85 -4.89
N VAL A 441 -7.51 26.05 -4.70
CA VAL A 441 -8.16 25.30 -5.79
C VAL A 441 -8.81 26.22 -6.81
N THR A 442 -9.37 27.35 -6.36
CA THR A 442 -9.95 28.36 -7.27
C THR A 442 -8.87 28.97 -8.17
N ALA A 443 -7.72 29.35 -7.60
CA ALA A 443 -6.60 29.87 -8.38
C ALA A 443 -6.02 28.83 -9.37
N ILE A 444 -5.93 27.56 -8.93
CA ILE A 444 -5.51 26.46 -9.81
C ILE A 444 -6.52 26.23 -10.94
N ALA A 445 -7.82 26.31 -10.67
CA ALA A 445 -8.86 26.19 -11.69
C ALA A 445 -8.74 27.29 -12.77
N GLU A 446 -8.40 28.52 -12.39
CA GLU A 446 -8.13 29.61 -13.34
C GLU A 446 -6.91 29.30 -14.22
N LEU A 447 -5.81 28.83 -13.61
CA LEU A 447 -4.63 28.36 -14.35
C LEU A 447 -4.99 27.25 -15.33
N MET A 448 -5.77 26.25 -14.90
CA MET A 448 -6.23 25.15 -15.76
C MET A 448 -7.09 25.62 -16.93
N ARG A 449 -7.90 26.68 -16.77
CA ARG A 449 -8.63 27.27 -17.91
C ARG A 449 -7.69 27.94 -18.90
N ALA A 450 -6.61 28.57 -18.42
CA ALA A 450 -5.60 29.21 -19.26
C ALA A 450 -4.58 28.22 -19.88
N ARG A 451 -4.46 27.00 -19.36
CA ARG A 451 -3.52 25.96 -19.81
C ARG A 451 -4.24 24.61 -19.98
N PRO A 452 -4.71 24.28 -21.20
CA PRO A 452 -5.49 23.06 -21.45
C PRO A 452 -4.78 21.74 -21.09
N HIS A 453 -3.44 21.73 -21.13
CA HIS A 453 -2.61 20.56 -20.80
C HIS A 453 -2.41 20.34 -19.29
N VAL A 454 -2.94 21.22 -18.44
CA VAL A 454 -2.83 21.07 -16.98
C VAL A 454 -3.99 20.23 -16.45
N GLN A 455 -3.65 19.29 -15.58
CA GLN A 455 -4.57 18.43 -14.85
C GLN A 455 -4.47 18.71 -13.35
N PHE A 456 -5.53 18.37 -12.62
CA PHE A 456 -5.53 18.40 -11.16
C PHE A 456 -5.72 16.99 -10.61
N ALA A 457 -5.01 16.65 -9.55
CA ALA A 457 -5.25 15.42 -8.83
C ALA A 457 -5.17 15.61 -7.31
N SER A 458 -5.98 14.86 -6.58
CA SER A 458 -5.92 14.84 -5.12
C SER A 458 -5.76 13.42 -4.58
N LEU A 459 -4.96 13.26 -3.53
CA LEU A 459 -4.75 11.99 -2.85
C LEU A 459 -5.34 12.05 -1.44
N GLY A 460 -6.32 11.18 -1.17
CA GLY A 460 -6.99 11.08 0.12
C GLY A 460 -8.34 11.78 0.15
N GLN A 461 -8.39 13.03 0.65
CA GLN A 461 -9.65 13.80 0.63
C GLN A 461 -10.09 14.13 -0.81
N PRO A 462 -11.42 14.26 -1.07
CA PRO A 462 -11.98 14.51 -2.40
C PRO A 462 -11.81 15.96 -2.88
N VAL A 463 -10.61 16.51 -2.77
CA VAL A 463 -10.30 17.88 -3.22
C VAL A 463 -10.40 17.99 -4.75
N ALA A 464 -10.15 16.91 -5.48
CA ALA A 464 -10.33 16.87 -6.93
C ALA A 464 -11.78 17.14 -7.36
N ASP A 465 -12.77 16.81 -6.52
CA ASP A 465 -14.18 17.09 -6.82
C ASP A 465 -14.46 18.60 -6.78
N LEU A 466 -13.79 19.34 -5.88
CA LEU A 466 -13.87 20.81 -5.84
C LEU A 466 -13.34 21.42 -7.14
N ALA A 467 -12.19 20.93 -7.62
CA ALA A 467 -11.64 21.37 -8.90
C ALA A 467 -12.55 20.97 -10.07
N ALA A 468 -13.07 19.74 -10.08
CA ALA A 468 -13.97 19.22 -11.12
C ALA A 468 -15.23 20.07 -11.27
N ASN A 469 -15.80 20.57 -10.17
CA ASN A 469 -16.95 21.47 -10.22
C ASN A 469 -16.65 22.83 -10.90
N LEU A 470 -15.38 23.23 -10.96
CA LEU A 470 -14.96 24.51 -11.55
C LEU A 470 -14.50 24.40 -13.00
N VAL A 471 -13.97 23.24 -13.41
CA VAL A 471 -13.30 23.08 -14.72
C VAL A 471 -13.67 21.81 -15.50
N GLY A 472 -14.59 21.00 -14.97
CA GLY A 472 -15.01 19.70 -15.53
C GLY A 472 -14.21 18.51 -14.96
N ALA A 473 -14.86 17.35 -14.90
CA ALA A 473 -14.30 16.12 -14.32
C ALA A 473 -13.17 15.50 -15.17
N ASP A 474 -13.17 15.72 -16.50
CA ASP A 474 -12.23 15.09 -17.43
C ASP A 474 -10.75 15.44 -17.17
N ARG A 475 -10.48 16.47 -16.36
CA ARG A 475 -9.13 16.93 -16.02
C ARG A 475 -8.82 16.87 -14.54
N CYS A 476 -9.68 16.21 -13.75
CA CYS A 476 -9.58 16.12 -12.31
C CYS A 476 -9.61 14.65 -11.87
N THR A 477 -8.59 14.21 -11.14
CA THR A 477 -8.47 12.82 -10.70
C THR A 477 -8.41 12.73 -9.17
N GLY A 478 -9.40 12.09 -8.57
CA GLY A 478 -9.37 11.71 -7.15
C GLY A 478 -8.70 10.34 -6.98
N LEU A 479 -7.56 10.32 -6.29
CA LEU A 479 -6.90 9.09 -5.84
C LEU A 479 -7.39 8.73 -4.42
N PRO A 480 -7.70 7.45 -4.16
CA PRO A 480 -8.21 7.03 -2.85
C PRO A 480 -7.17 7.21 -1.76
N MET A 481 -7.63 7.15 -0.50
CA MET A 481 -6.72 6.92 0.62
C MET A 481 -5.96 5.61 0.42
N VAL A 482 -4.63 5.68 0.44
CA VAL A 482 -3.73 4.52 0.32
C VAL A 482 -2.89 4.38 1.58
N LEU A 483 -2.38 3.18 1.84
CA LEU A 483 -1.39 2.99 2.91
C LEU A 483 -0.03 3.59 2.54
N VAL A 484 0.79 3.80 3.56
CA VAL A 484 2.07 4.51 3.44
C VAL A 484 3.04 3.84 2.46
N GLU A 485 2.97 2.53 2.28
CA GLU A 485 3.79 1.78 1.33
C GLU A 485 3.40 2.05 -0.13
N GLN A 486 2.14 2.36 -0.39
CA GLN A 486 1.64 2.72 -1.72
C GLN A 486 1.67 4.23 -1.98
N TYR A 487 1.82 5.01 -0.92
CA TYR A 487 1.77 6.46 -0.97
C TYR A 487 2.78 7.06 -1.98
N PRO A 488 4.04 6.60 -2.09
CA PRO A 488 4.97 7.08 -3.12
C PRO A 488 4.47 6.84 -4.55
N ALA A 489 3.87 5.67 -4.81
CA ALA A 489 3.34 5.31 -6.12
C ALA A 489 2.13 6.19 -6.51
N ALA A 490 1.26 6.49 -5.55
CA ALA A 490 0.16 7.42 -5.75
C ALA A 490 0.67 8.87 -5.97
N LEU A 491 1.65 9.31 -5.17
CA LEU A 491 2.24 10.65 -5.27
C LEU A 491 3.03 10.85 -6.59
N ALA A 492 3.54 9.79 -7.21
CA ALA A 492 4.21 9.83 -8.51
C ALA A 492 3.28 10.31 -9.65
N ALA A 493 1.96 10.29 -9.43
CA ALA A 493 0.99 10.90 -10.34
C ALA A 493 1.16 12.42 -10.45
N PHE A 494 1.82 13.09 -9.51
CA PHE A 494 1.92 14.55 -9.48
C PHE A 494 3.22 15.06 -10.11
N ASP A 495 3.16 16.13 -10.90
CA ASP A 495 4.33 16.85 -11.43
C ASP A 495 4.74 18.04 -10.58
N ILE A 496 3.78 18.61 -9.86
CA ILE A 496 3.98 19.69 -8.90
C ILE A 496 3.07 19.39 -7.71
N VAL A 497 3.59 19.44 -6.49
CA VAL A 497 2.79 19.36 -5.27
C VAL A 497 2.61 20.76 -4.71
N PHE A 498 1.46 21.05 -4.11
CA PHE A 498 1.30 22.26 -3.31
C PHE A 498 0.74 21.99 -1.92
N GLU A 499 1.05 22.88 -0.99
CA GLU A 499 0.35 23.00 0.29
C GLU A 499 -0.33 24.37 0.35
N PRO A 500 -1.61 24.44 0.75
CA PRO A 500 -2.28 25.73 0.92
C PRO A 500 -1.53 26.62 1.92
N PRO A 501 -1.29 27.90 1.60
CA PRO A 501 -0.56 28.83 2.46
C PRO A 501 -1.12 28.90 3.89
N THR A 502 -0.25 29.20 4.85
CA THR A 502 -0.59 29.10 6.28
C THR A 502 -1.49 30.25 6.72
N VAL A 503 -2.80 30.03 6.74
CA VAL A 503 -3.77 31.04 7.21
C VAL A 503 -4.20 30.85 8.67
N SER A 504 -3.86 29.72 9.32
CA SER A 504 -4.42 29.32 10.62
C SER A 504 -3.37 28.85 11.64
N PRO A 505 -3.51 29.20 12.94
CA PRO A 505 -2.67 28.69 14.04
C PRO A 505 -2.57 27.17 14.10
N ARG A 506 -3.61 26.45 13.64
CA ARG A 506 -3.68 24.98 13.58
C ARG A 506 -2.60 24.34 12.69
N ARG A 507 -1.94 25.13 11.83
CA ARG A 507 -0.89 24.65 10.92
C ARG A 507 0.53 24.86 11.45
N ARG A 508 0.71 25.62 12.54
CA ARG A 508 2.02 25.82 13.16
C ARG A 508 2.55 24.53 13.76
N GLY A 509 3.85 24.29 13.59
CA GLY A 509 4.53 23.11 14.12
C GLY A 509 4.36 21.85 13.29
N ARG A 510 3.70 21.93 12.12
CA ARG A 510 3.67 20.82 11.16
C ARG A 510 5.09 20.47 10.72
N SER A 511 5.33 19.17 10.52
CA SER A 511 6.61 18.69 10.01
C SER A 511 6.74 18.94 8.51
N GLN A 512 7.98 18.93 8.01
CA GLN A 512 8.30 19.04 6.59
C GLN A 512 7.99 17.76 5.79
N LEU A 513 7.15 16.86 6.30
CA LEU A 513 6.93 15.53 5.72
C LEU A 513 6.50 15.59 4.25
N ARG A 514 5.59 16.51 3.89
CA ARG A 514 5.15 16.65 2.49
C ARG A 514 6.30 16.99 1.55
N TRP A 515 7.22 17.84 1.99
CA TRP A 515 8.40 18.21 1.20
C TRP A 515 9.33 17.00 1.05
N LEU A 516 9.55 16.22 2.11
CA LEU A 516 10.35 14.99 2.05
C LEU A 516 9.78 13.99 1.03
N GLU A 517 8.48 13.72 1.11
CA GLU A 517 7.80 12.75 0.24
C GLU A 517 7.82 13.17 -1.24
N ALA A 518 7.46 14.43 -1.53
CA ALA A 518 7.42 14.93 -2.91
C ALA A 518 8.82 15.03 -3.51
N SER A 519 9.77 15.58 -2.76
CA SER A 519 11.15 15.77 -3.20
C SER A 519 11.87 14.44 -3.37
N ALA A 520 11.57 13.43 -2.56
CA ALA A 520 12.11 12.08 -2.75
C ALA A 520 11.71 11.46 -4.11
N LEU A 521 10.62 11.90 -4.74
CA LEU A 521 10.24 11.54 -6.12
C LEU A 521 10.79 12.50 -7.19
N GLY A 522 11.55 13.52 -6.80
CA GLY A 522 11.95 14.60 -7.70
C GLY A 522 10.78 15.51 -8.09
N THR A 523 9.74 15.61 -7.27
CA THR A 523 8.59 16.47 -7.52
C THR A 523 8.70 17.74 -6.65
N PRO A 524 8.69 18.95 -7.23
CA PRO A 524 8.75 20.18 -6.45
C PRO A 524 7.48 20.37 -5.61
N LEU A 525 7.66 20.90 -4.40
CA LEU A 525 6.58 21.38 -3.54
C LEU A 525 6.54 22.92 -3.57
N VAL A 526 5.36 23.50 -3.77
CA VAL A 526 5.09 24.92 -3.55
C VAL A 526 4.33 25.10 -2.23
N ALA A 527 4.91 25.81 -1.27
CA ALA A 527 4.34 25.91 0.07
C ALA A 527 4.86 27.12 0.86
N ASP A 528 4.26 27.33 2.02
CA ASP A 528 4.68 28.36 2.97
C ASP A 528 6.10 28.11 3.51
N PRO A 529 7.02 29.08 3.39
CA PRO A 529 8.41 28.91 3.82
C PRO A 529 8.60 28.84 5.35
N GLU A 530 7.63 29.26 6.17
CA GLU A 530 7.68 29.10 7.63
C GLU A 530 7.61 27.61 8.00
N THR A 531 6.79 26.84 7.29
CA THR A 531 6.64 25.39 7.53
C THR A 531 7.60 24.56 6.67
N TYR A 532 7.86 25.00 5.44
CA TYR A 532 8.65 24.27 4.45
C TYR A 532 9.79 25.15 3.89
N PRO A 533 10.88 25.35 4.66
CA PRO A 533 11.95 26.27 4.27
C PRO A 533 12.68 25.86 2.99
N ASN A 534 12.62 24.59 2.61
CA ASN A 534 13.26 24.03 1.41
C ASN A 534 12.30 23.89 0.20
N ALA A 535 11.03 24.28 0.34
CA ALA A 535 10.05 24.28 -0.74
C ALA A 535 10.19 25.54 -1.62
N VAL A 536 9.50 25.54 -2.76
CA VAL A 536 9.29 26.76 -3.55
C VAL A 536 8.34 27.67 -2.73
N PRO A 537 8.76 28.89 -2.35
CA PRO A 537 8.04 29.68 -1.36
C PRO A 537 6.76 30.30 -1.92
N ALA A 538 5.65 30.15 -1.19
CA ALA A 538 4.38 30.82 -1.41
C ALA A 538 3.67 31.09 -0.07
N ARG A 539 3.54 32.37 0.31
CA ARG A 539 2.94 32.83 1.58
C ARG A 539 1.45 33.11 1.49
N ASP A 540 0.94 33.30 0.29
CA ASP A 540 -0.47 33.54 0.01
C ASP A 540 -0.88 32.87 -1.32
N VAL A 541 -2.17 32.97 -1.65
CA VAL A 541 -2.76 32.32 -2.82
C VAL A 541 -2.24 32.92 -4.13
N ASP A 542 -1.90 34.21 -4.16
CA ASP A 542 -1.39 34.88 -5.35
C ASP A 542 0.06 34.45 -5.64
N GLU A 543 0.91 34.40 -4.61
CA GLU A 543 2.25 33.83 -4.70
C GLU A 543 2.18 32.35 -5.11
N LEU A 544 1.26 31.56 -4.55
CA LEU A 544 1.05 30.16 -4.93
C LEU A 544 0.71 30.04 -6.42
N ALA A 545 -0.27 30.79 -6.92
CA ALA A 545 -0.69 30.77 -8.32
C ALA A 545 0.47 31.15 -9.25
N HIS A 546 1.24 32.17 -8.87
CA HIS A 546 2.40 32.62 -9.62
C HIS A 546 3.48 31.53 -9.72
N GLN A 547 3.83 30.88 -8.61
CA GLN A 547 4.83 29.82 -8.62
C GLN A 547 4.36 28.58 -9.38
N LEU A 548 3.09 28.20 -9.24
CA LEU A 548 2.51 27.09 -10.01
C LEU A 548 2.57 27.37 -11.51
N LEU A 549 2.20 28.59 -11.96
CA LEU A 549 2.29 28.97 -13.37
C LEU A 549 3.73 28.88 -13.90
N ARG A 550 4.71 29.39 -13.14
CA ARG A 550 6.13 29.28 -13.51
C ARG A 550 6.57 27.84 -13.68
N LEU A 551 6.21 26.96 -12.75
CA LEU A 551 6.58 25.55 -12.81
C LEU A 551 5.84 24.78 -13.89
N VAL A 552 4.61 25.17 -14.25
CA VAL A 552 3.85 24.59 -15.37
C VAL A 552 4.51 24.94 -16.70
N ASP A 553 4.80 26.22 -16.92
CA ASP A 553 5.31 26.73 -18.20
C ASP A 553 6.82 26.43 -18.43
N ASP A 554 7.59 26.07 -17.38
CA ASP A 554 9.03 25.78 -17.45
C ASP A 554 9.38 24.37 -16.94
N ALA A 555 9.36 23.38 -17.84
CA ALA A 555 9.69 22.00 -17.53
C ALA A 555 11.16 21.78 -17.09
N PRO A 556 12.18 22.42 -17.72
CA PRO A 556 13.56 22.38 -17.22
C PRO A 556 13.70 22.88 -15.78
N LEU A 557 13.07 24.01 -15.43
CA LEU A 557 13.09 24.54 -14.07
C LEU A 557 12.42 23.58 -13.08
N ARG A 558 11.25 23.04 -13.45
CA ARG A 558 10.52 22.05 -12.64
C ARG A 558 11.39 20.83 -12.33
N THR A 559 12.09 20.32 -13.34
CA THR A 559 13.02 19.18 -13.21
C THR A 559 14.21 19.53 -12.32
N GLN A 560 14.85 20.68 -12.55
CA GLN A 560 16.01 21.13 -11.78
C GLN A 560 15.69 21.29 -10.28
N ILE A 561 14.55 21.89 -9.95
CA ILE A 561 14.12 22.06 -8.55
C ILE A 561 13.86 20.69 -7.92
N GLY A 562 13.10 19.84 -8.61
CA GLY A 562 12.78 18.49 -8.16
C GLY A 562 14.02 17.64 -7.88
N GLU A 563 14.95 17.56 -8.84
CA GLU A 563 16.18 16.78 -8.70
C GLU A 563 17.13 17.33 -7.63
N THR A 564 17.17 18.65 -7.45
CA THR A 564 17.96 19.27 -6.38
C THR A 564 17.40 18.91 -5.02
N ALA A 565 16.08 19.05 -4.82
CA ALA A 565 15.43 18.66 -3.58
C ALA A 565 15.57 17.15 -3.32
N ARG A 566 15.45 16.31 -4.36
CA ARG A 566 15.68 14.85 -4.25
C ARG A 566 17.06 14.53 -3.71
N ARG A 567 18.11 15.16 -4.22
CA ARG A 567 19.49 14.93 -3.75
C ARG A 567 19.64 15.29 -2.27
N THR A 568 19.10 16.43 -1.85
CA THR A 568 19.12 16.84 -0.43
C THR A 568 18.40 15.82 0.44
N VAL A 569 17.18 15.42 0.07
CA VAL A 569 16.37 14.48 0.84
C VAL A 569 17.04 13.11 0.98
N LEU A 570 17.60 12.57 -0.12
CA LEU A 570 18.30 11.28 -0.08
C LEU A 570 19.61 11.33 0.72
N ALA A 571 20.29 12.47 0.76
CA ALA A 571 21.53 12.66 1.50
C ALA A 571 21.31 12.90 3.00
N GLU A 572 20.28 13.68 3.36
CA GLU A 572 20.15 14.25 4.71
C GLU A 572 18.96 13.68 5.51
N HIS A 573 17.96 13.09 4.85
CA HIS A 573 16.71 12.68 5.50
C HIS A 573 16.38 11.18 5.32
N GLY A 574 17.32 10.38 4.81
CA GLY A 574 17.18 8.93 4.73
C GLY A 574 17.17 8.25 6.11
N MET A 575 16.91 6.94 6.12
CA MET A 575 16.81 6.12 7.34
C MET A 575 18.00 6.27 8.30
N SER A 576 19.22 6.39 7.77
CA SER A 576 20.44 6.54 8.58
C SER A 576 20.46 7.86 9.36
N ALA A 577 20.02 8.96 8.74
CA ALA A 577 19.97 10.25 9.39
C ALA A 577 18.90 10.28 10.50
N ALA A 578 17.74 9.68 10.22
CA ALA A 578 16.71 9.46 11.23
C ALA A 578 17.25 8.63 12.40
N ALA A 579 17.86 7.47 12.13
CA ALA A 579 18.44 6.60 13.16
C ALA A 579 19.44 7.34 14.06
N ALA A 580 20.32 8.15 13.47
CA ALA A 580 21.29 8.93 14.22
C ALA A 580 20.63 9.96 15.14
N SER A 581 19.58 10.65 14.66
CA SER A 581 18.82 11.62 15.48
C SER A 581 18.13 10.96 16.65
N TRP A 582 17.43 9.85 16.39
CA TRP A 582 16.71 9.10 17.41
C TRP A 582 17.68 8.46 18.43
N THR A 583 18.82 7.91 17.98
CA THR A 583 19.86 7.37 18.88
C THR A 583 20.35 8.43 19.85
N ARG A 584 20.63 9.65 19.37
CA ARG A 584 21.07 10.75 20.23
C ARG A 584 20.02 11.08 21.29
N ALA A 585 18.75 11.25 20.88
CA ALA A 585 17.66 11.57 21.80
C ALA A 585 17.44 10.48 22.85
N LEU A 586 17.45 9.21 22.44
CA LEU A 586 17.25 8.06 23.33
C LEU A 586 18.49 7.74 24.18
N SER A 587 19.66 8.30 23.91
CA SER A 587 20.89 8.06 24.69
C SER A 587 21.14 9.12 25.76
N VAL A 588 20.33 10.18 25.81
CA VAL A 588 20.45 11.21 26.87
C VAL A 588 20.04 10.61 28.22
N PRO A 589 20.84 10.82 29.28
CA PRO A 589 20.57 10.28 30.61
C PRO A 589 19.29 10.83 31.25
#